data_AF-A0A960JV89-F1
#
_entry.id   AF-A0A960JV89-F1
#
_cell.length_a   1.000
_cell.length_b   1.000
_cell.length_c   1.000
_cell.angle_alpha   90.00
_cell.angle_beta   90.00
_cell.angle_gamma   90.00
#
_symmetry.space_group_name_H-M   'P 1'
#
loop_
_entity.id
_entity.type
_entity.pdbx_description
1 polymer ?
#
loop_
_entity_poly.entity_id
_entity_poly.type
_entity_poly.pdbx_seq_one_letter_code
_entity_poly.pdbx_strand_id
1 'polypeptide(L)'
;MFEQRALPSTLTGLAALAFAVTSMVTQQEWLVVLAAVLVLTCVVLVLTLPEHRAMRQPENSDLASKAERALRESDAMAARAAKYEAEAIAAREQLASAMASGQEAAVIDLTVPTPADLTTAPTGVDVIDPSTGVFTQMFFEASLAKRVSAARRGLRPLAVGVVEVIEHIGTSQQHKVAPQTVATVLTSTLREADTIAILNTGNFAILLEDTPENGAIWSLERIRR
;
A
#
# COMPACT_ATOMS: atom_id res chain seq x y z
N MET A 1 -17.18 7.53 -16.33
CA MET A 1 -17.34 7.00 -17.71
C MET A 1 -18.22 5.77 -17.64
N PHE A 2 -19.51 5.91 -17.96
CA PHE A 2 -20.45 4.78 -17.95
C PHE A 2 -20.14 3.85 -19.13
N GLU A 3 -20.01 2.56 -18.86
CA GLU A 3 -19.70 1.53 -19.85
C GLU A 3 -20.80 1.47 -20.92
N GLN A 4 -20.51 1.97 -22.11
CA GLN A 4 -21.41 1.96 -23.28
C GLN A 4 -21.73 0.55 -23.82
N ARG A 5 -21.26 -0.51 -23.16
CA ARG A 5 -21.29 -1.89 -23.68
C ARG A 5 -22.41 -2.77 -23.08
N ALA A 6 -23.06 -2.34 -22.01
CA ALA A 6 -24.21 -3.05 -21.41
C ALA A 6 -25.59 -2.55 -21.90
N LEU A 7 -25.60 -1.54 -22.78
CA LEU A 7 -26.80 -0.88 -23.29
C LEU A 7 -27.72 -1.76 -24.17
N PRO A 8 -27.23 -2.64 -25.08
CA PRO A 8 -28.15 -3.31 -26.00
C PRO A 8 -28.97 -4.43 -25.33
N SER A 9 -28.39 -5.18 -24.37
CA SER A 9 -29.10 -6.27 -23.69
C SER A 9 -30.16 -5.77 -22.70
N THR A 10 -29.85 -4.69 -21.98
CA THR A 10 -30.76 -4.07 -21.01
C THR A 10 -31.97 -3.43 -21.70
N LEU A 11 -31.77 -2.76 -22.84
CA LEU A 11 -32.86 -2.20 -23.65
C LEU A 11 -33.76 -3.28 -24.24
N THR A 12 -33.19 -4.40 -24.70
CA THR A 12 -33.96 -5.52 -25.26
C THR A 12 -34.82 -6.20 -24.18
N GLY A 13 -34.29 -6.38 -22.97
CA GLY A 13 -35.05 -6.91 -21.84
C GLY A 13 -36.20 -6.01 -21.39
N LEU A 14 -35.97 -4.69 -21.34
CA LEU A 14 -37.01 -3.70 -21.02
C LEU A 14 -38.13 -3.67 -22.07
N ALA A 15 -37.79 -3.76 -23.36
CA ALA A 15 -38.76 -3.81 -24.44
C ALA A 15 -39.64 -5.08 -24.35
N ALA A 16 -39.05 -6.25 -24.08
CA ALA A 16 -39.78 -7.49 -23.92
C ALA A 16 -40.80 -7.43 -22.76
N LEU A 17 -40.42 -6.82 -21.64
CA LEU A 17 -41.30 -6.64 -20.48
C LEU A 17 -42.47 -5.70 -20.81
N ALA A 18 -42.23 -4.61 -21.54
CA ALA A 18 -43.29 -3.69 -21.97
C ALA A 18 -44.30 -4.37 -22.92
N PHE A 19 -43.85 -5.19 -23.86
CA PHE A 19 -44.73 -5.94 -24.76
C PHE A 19 -45.56 -6.99 -24.03
N ALA A 20 -44.98 -7.69 -23.04
CA ALA A 20 -45.70 -8.66 -22.22
C ALA A 20 -46.85 -8.00 -21.43
N VAL A 21 -46.58 -6.86 -20.77
CA VAL A 21 -47.58 -6.08 -20.03
C VAL A 21 -48.68 -5.57 -20.98
N THR A 22 -48.30 -5.08 -22.16
CA THR A 22 -49.27 -4.58 -23.15
C THR A 22 -50.17 -5.70 -23.67
N SER A 23 -49.65 -6.91 -23.88
CA SER A 23 -50.44 -8.08 -24.32
C SER A 23 -51.52 -8.48 -23.31
N MET A 24 -51.21 -8.36 -22.01
CA MET A 24 -52.11 -8.76 -20.92
C MET A 24 -53.31 -7.83 -20.82
N VAL A 25 -53.16 -6.57 -21.26
CA VAL A 25 -54.23 -5.57 -21.27
C VAL A 25 -55.09 -5.67 -22.52
N THR A 26 -54.51 -6.00 -23.68
CA THR A 26 -55.22 -5.98 -24.98
C THR A 26 -55.84 -7.32 -25.40
N GLN A 27 -55.61 -8.41 -24.66
CA GLN A 27 -56.02 -9.79 -24.99
C GLN A 27 -55.68 -10.23 -26.43
N GLN A 28 -54.63 -9.65 -27.00
CA GLN A 28 -54.17 -9.99 -28.34
C GLN A 28 -53.04 -11.03 -28.27
N GLU A 29 -53.36 -12.26 -28.70
CA GLU A 29 -52.47 -13.42 -28.59
C GLU A 29 -51.14 -13.27 -29.35
N TRP A 30 -51.14 -12.48 -30.44
CA TRP A 30 -49.94 -12.26 -31.26
C TRP A 30 -48.82 -11.48 -30.52
N LEU A 31 -49.16 -10.67 -29.52
CA LEU A 31 -48.18 -9.92 -28.74
C LEU A 31 -47.41 -10.82 -27.75
N VAL A 32 -48.03 -11.89 -27.27
CA VAL A 32 -47.37 -12.88 -26.40
C VAL A 32 -46.27 -13.63 -27.15
N VAL A 33 -46.54 -14.00 -28.41
CA VAL A 33 -45.56 -14.66 -29.28
C VAL A 33 -44.36 -13.74 -29.54
N LEU A 34 -44.60 -12.44 -29.76
CA LEU A 34 -43.54 -11.47 -30.03
C LEU A 34 -42.65 -11.23 -28.79
N ALA A 35 -43.25 -11.17 -27.60
CA ALA A 35 -42.51 -11.09 -26.34
C ALA A 35 -41.65 -12.34 -26.09
N ALA A 36 -42.18 -13.53 -26.36
CA ALA A 36 -41.43 -14.79 -26.21
C ALA A 36 -40.21 -14.86 -27.14
N VAL A 37 -40.34 -14.41 -28.39
CA VAL A 37 -39.23 -14.35 -29.36
C VAL A 37 -38.13 -13.38 -28.92
N LEU A 38 -38.50 -12.22 -28.37
CA LEU A 38 -37.54 -11.23 -27.84
C LEU A 38 -36.77 -11.75 -26.61
N VAL A 39 -37.43 -12.45 -25.70
CA VAL A 39 -36.76 -13.07 -24.54
C VAL A 39 -35.79 -14.14 -25.02
N LEU A 40 -36.19 -14.98 -25.97
CA LEU A 40 -35.36 -16.07 -26.48
C LEU A 40 -34.12 -15.52 -27.21
N THR A 41 -34.27 -14.47 -28.02
CA THR A 41 -33.13 -13.79 -28.65
C THR A 41 -32.20 -13.15 -27.63
N CYS A 42 -32.72 -12.54 -26.56
CA CYS A 42 -31.89 -11.98 -25.49
C CYS A 42 -31.10 -13.08 -24.73
N VAL A 43 -31.74 -14.21 -24.42
CA VAL A 43 -31.09 -15.35 -23.76
C VAL A 43 -30.00 -15.95 -24.65
N VAL A 44 -30.29 -16.15 -25.95
CA VAL A 44 -29.29 -16.63 -26.91
C VAL A 44 -28.14 -15.63 -27.04
N LEU A 45 -28.39 -14.32 -27.09
CA LEU A 45 -27.33 -13.31 -27.15
C LEU A 45 -26.44 -13.36 -25.89
N VAL A 46 -27.02 -13.50 -24.71
CA VAL A 46 -26.26 -13.59 -23.44
C VAL A 46 -25.42 -14.87 -23.37
N LEU A 47 -25.96 -15.99 -23.85
CA LEU A 47 -25.26 -17.29 -23.84
C LEU A 47 -24.23 -17.43 -24.97
N THR A 48 -24.44 -16.76 -26.10
CA THR A 48 -23.53 -16.81 -27.27
C THR A 48 -22.47 -15.72 -27.24
N LEU A 49 -22.60 -14.70 -26.39
CA LEU A 49 -21.49 -13.80 -26.11
C LEU A 49 -20.38 -14.65 -25.46
N PRO A 50 -19.25 -14.87 -26.16
CA PRO A 50 -18.15 -15.65 -25.62
C PRO A 50 -17.72 -14.95 -24.34
N GLU A 51 -17.85 -15.68 -23.22
CA GLU A 51 -17.51 -15.18 -21.90
C GLU A 51 -16.18 -14.40 -21.99
N HIS A 52 -16.21 -13.14 -21.58
CA HIS A 52 -15.06 -12.28 -21.38
C HIS A 52 -14.12 -12.80 -20.25
N ARG A 53 -13.98 -14.13 -20.10
CA ARG A 53 -13.01 -14.78 -19.21
C ARG A 53 -11.57 -14.64 -19.70
N ALA A 54 -11.35 -14.27 -20.96
CA ALA A 54 -10.00 -14.17 -21.53
C ALA A 54 -9.17 -12.95 -21.07
N MET A 55 -9.77 -11.89 -20.51
CA MET A 55 -9.00 -10.69 -20.12
C MET A 55 -8.55 -10.64 -18.64
N ARG A 56 -8.93 -11.61 -17.81
CA ARG A 56 -8.49 -11.69 -16.40
C ARG A 56 -7.40 -12.74 -16.13
N GLN A 57 -6.93 -13.45 -17.17
CA GLN A 57 -5.93 -14.51 -17.04
C GLN A 57 -4.45 -14.05 -16.92
N PRO A 58 -3.96 -12.90 -17.44
CA PRO A 58 -2.52 -12.64 -17.42
C PRO A 58 -1.98 -12.29 -16.02
N GLU A 59 -2.83 -11.80 -15.11
CA GLU A 59 -2.42 -11.38 -13.77
C GLU A 59 -2.17 -12.59 -12.83
N ASN A 60 -2.95 -13.66 -12.97
CA ASN A 60 -2.80 -14.86 -12.13
C ASN A 60 -1.53 -15.66 -12.47
N SER A 61 -1.11 -15.70 -13.74
CA SER A 61 0.16 -16.33 -14.12
C SER A 61 1.37 -15.57 -13.58
N ASP A 62 1.30 -14.23 -13.55
CA ASP A 62 2.37 -13.40 -13.01
C ASP A 62 2.46 -13.56 -11.48
N LEU A 63 1.31 -13.63 -10.78
CA LEU A 63 1.25 -13.91 -9.35
C LEU A 63 1.81 -15.30 -8.99
N ALA A 64 1.50 -16.33 -9.78
CA ALA A 64 2.06 -17.67 -9.58
C ALA A 64 3.59 -17.66 -9.75
N SER A 65 4.10 -16.96 -10.76
CA SER A 65 5.55 -16.84 -10.98
C SER A 65 6.27 -16.06 -9.88
N LYS A 66 5.63 -15.02 -9.32
CA LYS A 66 6.15 -14.24 -8.19
C LYS A 66 6.17 -15.06 -6.91
N ALA A 67 5.13 -15.86 -6.66
CA ALA A 67 5.08 -16.76 -5.51
C ALA A 67 6.18 -17.82 -5.55
N GLU A 68 6.45 -18.39 -6.73
CA GLU A 68 7.52 -19.37 -6.91
C GLU A 68 8.91 -18.76 -6.73
N ARG A 69 9.13 -17.51 -7.20
CA ARG A 69 10.38 -16.77 -6.95
C ARG A 69 10.58 -16.48 -5.46
N ALA A 70 9.54 -16.02 -4.77
CA ALA A 70 9.61 -15.74 -3.33
C ALA A 70 9.92 -17.00 -2.51
N LEU A 71 9.39 -18.16 -2.90
CA LEU A 71 9.69 -19.43 -2.25
C LEU A 71 11.18 -19.81 -2.41
N ARG A 72 11.73 -19.69 -3.63
CA ARG A 72 13.16 -19.95 -3.89
C ARG A 72 14.09 -19.00 -3.13
N GLU A 73 13.71 -17.73 -3.02
CA GLU A 73 14.47 -16.74 -2.23
C GLU A 73 14.42 -17.06 -0.73
N SER A 74 13.27 -17.51 -0.22
CA SER A 74 13.11 -17.97 1.16
C SER A 74 13.98 -19.19 1.47
N ASP A 75 14.00 -20.20 0.58
CA ASP A 75 14.83 -21.39 0.75
C ASP A 75 16.33 -21.05 0.74
N ALA A 76 16.74 -20.12 -0.15
CA ALA A 76 18.11 -19.63 -0.19
C ALA A 76 18.49 -18.86 1.07
N MET A 77 17.57 -18.09 1.65
CA MET A 77 17.77 -17.37 2.90
C MET A 77 17.88 -18.33 4.09
N ALA A 78 17.02 -19.35 4.16
CA ALA A 78 17.06 -20.38 5.20
C ALA A 78 18.38 -21.17 5.17
N ALA A 79 18.88 -21.52 3.98
CA ALA A 79 20.18 -22.18 3.83
C ALA A 79 21.36 -21.31 4.28
N ARG A 80 21.28 -19.99 4.10
CA ARG A 80 22.29 -19.04 4.61
C ARG A 80 22.21 -18.91 6.13
N ALA A 81 21.00 -18.81 6.69
CA ALA A 81 20.81 -18.74 8.14
C ALA A 81 21.37 -19.97 8.86
N ALA A 82 21.12 -21.18 8.33
CA ALA A 82 21.66 -22.42 8.89
C ALA A 82 23.21 -22.45 8.91
N LYS A 83 23.87 -21.87 7.89
CA LYS A 83 25.33 -21.75 7.87
C LYS A 83 25.84 -20.79 8.96
N TYR A 84 25.20 -19.63 9.12
CA TYR A 84 25.57 -18.68 10.17
C TYR A 84 25.33 -19.24 11.57
N GLU A 85 24.27 -20.00 11.78
CA GLU A 85 24.02 -20.68 13.07
C GLU A 85 25.10 -21.74 13.35
N ALA A 86 25.50 -22.55 12.36
CA ALA A 86 26.57 -23.53 12.51
C ALA A 86 27.93 -22.85 12.80
N GLU A 87 28.24 -21.77 12.11
CA GLU A 87 29.47 -20.98 12.34
C GLU A 87 29.47 -20.32 13.73
N ALA A 88 28.33 -19.81 14.19
CA ALA A 88 28.19 -19.23 15.52
C ALA A 88 28.36 -20.26 16.64
N ILE A 89 27.85 -21.49 16.44
CA ILE A 89 28.05 -22.60 17.38
C ILE A 89 29.52 -23.01 17.41
N ALA A 90 30.16 -23.17 16.25
CA ALA A 90 31.58 -23.51 16.16
C ALA A 90 32.49 -22.43 16.80
N ALA A 91 32.17 -21.14 16.58
CA ALA A 91 32.89 -20.03 17.20
C ALA A 91 32.73 -20.02 18.72
N ARG A 92 31.53 -20.35 19.24
CA ARG A 92 31.31 -20.50 20.69
C ARG A 92 32.09 -21.67 21.28
N GLU A 93 32.19 -22.80 20.58
CA GLU A 93 32.99 -23.95 21.02
C GLU A 93 34.49 -23.65 21.01
N GLN A 94 34.99 -22.94 20.00
CA GLN A 94 36.39 -22.47 19.96
C GLN A 94 36.70 -21.52 21.11
N LEU A 95 35.80 -20.58 21.40
CA LEU A 95 35.95 -19.62 22.48
C LEU A 95 35.86 -20.30 23.87
N ALA A 96 34.96 -21.27 24.03
CA ALA A 96 34.89 -22.10 25.23
C ALA A 96 36.15 -22.96 25.43
N SER A 97 36.71 -23.50 24.35
CA SER A 97 37.96 -24.28 24.37
C SER A 97 39.17 -23.41 24.70
N ALA A 98 39.22 -22.18 24.16
CA ALA A 98 40.25 -21.19 24.48
C ALA A 98 40.19 -20.71 25.93
N MET A 99 38.98 -20.58 26.50
CA MET A 99 38.80 -20.29 27.92
C MET A 99 39.21 -21.47 28.82
N ALA A 100 38.95 -22.70 28.40
CA ALA A 100 39.35 -23.91 29.13
C ALA A 100 40.86 -24.19 29.08
N SER A 101 41.55 -23.78 28.00
CA SER A 101 42.99 -23.98 27.83
C SER A 101 43.87 -22.96 28.57
N GLY A 102 43.27 -22.03 29.33
CA GLY A 102 43.99 -21.13 30.22
C GLY A 102 45.01 -20.21 29.53
N GLN A 103 44.82 -19.93 28.24
CA GLN A 103 45.67 -18.97 27.55
C GLN A 103 45.22 -17.56 27.93
N GLU A 104 46.10 -16.85 28.65
CA GLU A 104 45.95 -15.47 29.07
C GLU A 104 45.27 -14.64 27.99
N ALA A 105 44.09 -14.11 28.34
CA ALA A 105 43.43 -13.09 27.57
C ALA A 105 44.43 -11.93 27.41
N ALA A 106 45.02 -11.84 26.22
CA ALA A 106 45.69 -10.63 25.78
C ALA A 106 44.71 -9.49 26.04
N VAL A 107 45.11 -8.60 26.94
CA VAL A 107 44.41 -7.37 27.28
C VAL A 107 44.19 -6.61 25.97
N ILE A 108 43.00 -6.78 25.40
CA ILE A 108 42.50 -5.84 24.41
C ILE A 108 42.15 -4.62 25.22
N ASP A 109 43.07 -3.66 25.15
CA ASP A 109 42.96 -2.32 25.64
C ASP A 109 41.58 -1.74 25.27
N LEU A 110 40.66 -1.76 26.23
CA LEU A 110 39.40 -1.01 26.21
C LEU A 110 39.74 0.46 26.42
N THR A 111 40.43 1.05 25.44
CA THR A 111 40.35 2.49 25.24
C THR A 111 38.89 2.76 24.85
N VAL A 112 38.09 3.15 25.84
CA VAL A 112 36.74 3.68 25.66
C VAL A 112 36.84 4.80 24.63
N PRO A 113 36.24 4.67 23.42
CA PRO A 113 36.12 5.81 22.55
C PRO A 113 35.12 6.74 23.22
N THR A 114 35.61 7.90 23.63
CA THR A 114 34.85 9.14 23.77
C THR A 114 33.74 9.20 22.70
N PRO A 115 32.51 9.67 23.01
CA PRO A 115 31.42 9.74 22.04
C PRO A 115 31.69 10.86 21.04
N ALA A 116 32.61 10.62 20.13
CA ALA A 116 32.90 11.43 18.98
C ALA A 116 33.25 10.44 17.88
N ASP A 117 32.33 10.36 16.91
CA ASP A 117 32.47 9.72 15.61
C ASP A 117 31.75 8.37 15.43
N LEU A 118 30.44 8.45 15.24
CA LEU A 118 29.62 7.40 14.61
C LEU A 118 29.43 7.65 13.10
N THR A 119 30.30 8.45 12.46
CA THR A 119 30.09 8.89 11.08
C THR A 119 30.92 8.10 10.07
N THR A 120 30.91 6.76 10.07
CA THR A 120 31.40 6.05 8.87
C THR A 120 30.82 4.65 8.67
N ALA A 121 29.64 4.61 8.06
CA ALA A 121 29.27 3.55 7.13
C ALA A 121 28.83 4.21 5.80
N PRO A 122 29.51 3.99 4.65
CA PRO A 122 29.04 4.48 3.36
C PRO A 122 28.06 3.43 2.80
N THR A 123 26.80 3.68 2.44
CA THR A 123 26.11 4.88 1.93
C THR A 123 24.68 4.81 2.47
N GLY A 124 24.46 5.21 3.73
CA GLY A 124 23.15 5.12 4.38
C GLY A 124 22.26 6.26 3.90
N VAL A 125 21.20 5.95 3.15
CA VAL A 125 20.18 6.96 2.90
C VAL A 125 19.48 7.26 4.22
N ASP A 126 19.55 8.50 4.67
CA ASP A 126 19.00 8.90 5.96
C ASP A 126 17.48 8.66 5.95
N VAL A 127 17.02 7.90 6.94
CA VAL A 127 15.60 7.52 7.07
C VAL A 127 14.79 8.69 7.61
N ILE A 128 15.45 9.55 8.39
CA ILE A 128 14.90 10.74 9.01
C ILE A 128 15.53 11.95 8.33
N ASP A 129 14.73 12.95 8.00
CA ASP A 129 15.23 14.21 7.52
C ASP A 129 15.87 15.00 8.68
N PRO A 130 17.17 15.33 8.63
CA PRO A 130 17.85 15.99 9.75
C PRO A 130 17.35 17.41 10.00
N SER A 131 16.70 18.05 9.02
CA SER A 131 16.22 19.42 9.16
C SER A 131 14.90 19.50 9.91
N THR A 132 14.04 18.50 9.80
CA THR A 132 12.68 18.48 10.36
C THR A 132 12.43 17.39 11.41
N GLY A 133 13.27 16.35 11.46
CA GLY A 133 13.11 15.21 12.36
C GLY A 133 11.99 14.24 11.96
N VAL A 134 11.30 14.46 10.84
CA VAL A 134 10.30 13.51 10.30
C VAL A 134 10.92 12.56 9.28
N PHE A 135 10.18 11.56 8.82
CA PHE A 135 10.72 10.59 7.87
C PHE A 135 10.98 11.20 6.48
N THR A 136 11.92 10.62 5.74
CA THR A 136 12.16 11.00 4.34
C THR A 136 11.14 10.35 3.40
N GLN A 137 10.97 10.93 2.20
CA GLN A 137 10.11 10.38 1.15
C GLN A 137 10.41 8.90 0.85
N MET A 138 11.70 8.57 0.75
CA MET A 138 12.14 7.22 0.44
C MET A 138 11.67 6.22 1.52
N PHE A 139 11.76 6.58 2.80
CA PHE A 139 11.22 5.73 3.86
C PHE A 139 9.70 5.61 3.80
N PHE A 140 9.00 6.71 3.52
CA PHE A 140 7.55 6.70 3.36
C PHE A 140 7.10 5.73 2.26
N GLU A 141 7.70 5.82 1.07
CA GLU A 141 7.39 4.95 -0.07
C GLU A 141 7.71 3.48 0.23
N ALA A 142 8.89 3.21 0.81
CA ALA A 142 9.30 1.86 1.17
C ALA A 142 8.37 1.22 2.23
N SER A 143 7.89 2.01 3.19
CA SER A 143 7.05 1.53 4.28
C SER A 143 5.56 1.44 3.91
N LEU A 144 5.08 2.23 2.93
CA LEU A 144 3.69 2.27 2.51
C LEU A 144 3.20 0.90 2.03
N ALA A 145 3.98 0.20 1.19
CA ALA A 145 3.60 -1.11 0.66
C ALA A 145 3.37 -2.14 1.77
N LYS A 146 4.23 -2.13 2.80
CA LYS A 146 4.12 -3.01 3.97
C LYS A 146 2.85 -2.71 4.76
N ARG A 147 2.55 -1.43 4.99
CA ARG A 147 1.37 -0.98 5.74
C ARG A 147 0.07 -1.25 5.00
N VAL A 148 0.02 -1.05 3.69
CA VAL A 148 -1.13 -1.45 2.84
C VAL A 148 -1.36 -2.96 2.92
N SER A 149 -0.31 -3.77 2.83
CA SER A 149 -0.42 -5.23 2.95
C SER A 149 -0.97 -5.66 4.32
N ALA A 150 -0.46 -5.06 5.40
CA ALA A 150 -0.94 -5.31 6.75
C ALA A 150 -2.41 -4.89 6.94
N ALA A 151 -2.79 -3.69 6.48
CA ALA A 151 -4.15 -3.18 6.52
C ALA A 151 -5.12 -4.09 5.77
N ARG A 152 -4.75 -4.54 4.56
CA ARG A 152 -5.54 -5.49 3.77
C ARG A 152 -5.75 -6.84 4.49
N ARG A 153 -4.70 -7.39 5.10
CA ARG A 153 -4.78 -8.65 5.86
C ARG A 153 -5.63 -8.50 7.12
N GLY A 154 -5.52 -7.36 7.80
CA GLY A 154 -6.26 -7.05 9.02
C GLY A 154 -7.66 -6.49 8.79
N LEU A 155 -8.07 -6.25 7.54
CA LEU A 155 -9.29 -5.52 7.18
C LEU A 155 -9.42 -4.17 7.92
N ARG A 156 -8.28 -3.50 8.12
CA ARG A 156 -8.22 -2.20 8.79
C ARG A 156 -8.18 -1.07 7.77
N PRO A 157 -8.87 0.05 8.03
CA PRO A 157 -8.77 1.20 7.16
C PRO A 157 -7.38 1.84 7.26
N LEU A 158 -6.95 2.44 6.16
CA LEU A 158 -5.68 3.15 6.03
C LEU A 158 -5.93 4.39 5.17
N ALA A 159 -5.48 5.55 5.62
CA ALA A 159 -5.63 6.79 4.88
C ALA A 159 -4.28 7.46 4.64
N VAL A 160 -4.12 8.07 3.47
CA VAL A 160 -2.94 8.86 3.10
C VAL A 160 -3.38 10.29 2.82
N GLY A 161 -2.73 11.25 3.46
CA GLY A 161 -2.90 12.68 3.22
C GLY A 161 -1.61 13.29 2.70
N VAL A 162 -1.73 14.32 1.86
CA VAL A 162 -0.60 15.17 1.46
C VAL A 162 -0.97 16.61 1.83
N VAL A 163 -0.08 17.28 2.55
CA VAL A 163 -0.26 18.62 3.06
C VAL A 163 0.81 19.53 2.47
N GLU A 164 0.36 20.65 1.91
CA GLU A 164 1.20 21.75 1.49
C GLU A 164 0.81 22.98 2.32
N VAL A 165 1.80 23.64 2.90
CA VAL A 165 1.60 24.83 3.74
C VAL A 165 2.29 26.03 3.08
N ILE A 166 1.47 27.03 2.77
CA ILE A 166 1.84 28.24 2.05
C ILE A 166 1.46 29.46 2.89
N GLU A 167 2.33 30.46 2.92
CA GLU A 167 2.03 31.77 3.49
C GLU A 167 1.59 32.75 2.41
N HIS A 168 0.93 33.83 2.83
CA HIS A 168 0.55 34.95 1.97
C HIS A 168 -0.33 34.53 0.76
N ILE A 169 -1.28 33.63 1.00
CA ILE A 169 -2.24 33.14 -0.01
C ILE A 169 -2.94 34.32 -0.70
N GLY A 170 -2.95 34.33 -2.03
CA GLY A 170 -3.63 35.35 -2.83
C GLY A 170 -2.83 36.66 -3.01
N THR A 171 -1.56 36.67 -2.61
CA THR A 171 -0.64 37.79 -2.86
C THR A 171 0.49 37.38 -3.80
N SER A 172 1.23 38.36 -4.32
CA SER A 172 2.43 38.12 -5.14
C SER A 172 3.63 37.57 -4.35
N GLN A 173 3.53 37.46 -3.01
CA GLN A 173 4.61 36.99 -2.13
C GLN A 173 4.33 35.60 -1.54
N GLN A 174 3.52 34.79 -2.21
CA GLN A 174 3.24 33.42 -1.76
C GLN A 174 4.51 32.58 -1.72
N HIS A 175 4.85 32.04 -0.55
CA HIS A 175 5.98 31.14 -0.37
C HIS A 175 5.62 29.99 0.58
N LYS A 176 6.39 28.90 0.53
CA LYS A 176 6.23 27.79 1.47
C LYS A 176 6.68 28.20 2.87
N VAL A 177 5.98 27.70 3.88
CA VAL A 177 6.40 27.86 5.29
C VAL A 177 7.69 27.09 5.53
N ALA A 178 8.49 27.54 6.51
CA ALA A 178 9.64 26.79 7.00
C ALA A 178 9.24 25.35 7.39
N PRO A 179 9.88 24.31 6.84
CA PRO A 179 9.50 22.91 7.08
C PRO A 179 9.52 22.50 8.55
N GLN A 180 10.41 23.09 9.37
CA GLN A 180 10.50 22.76 10.80
C GLN A 180 9.24 23.14 11.57
N THR A 181 8.66 24.31 11.26
CA THR A 181 7.43 24.77 11.89
C THR A 181 6.28 23.83 11.58
N VAL A 182 6.16 23.43 10.31
CA VAL A 182 5.11 22.50 9.86
C VAL A 182 5.28 21.13 10.51
N ALA A 183 6.50 20.58 10.53
CA ALA A 183 6.81 19.30 11.16
C ALA A 183 6.44 19.29 12.66
N THR A 184 6.72 20.38 13.37
CA THR A 184 6.38 20.54 14.79
C THR A 184 4.86 20.50 15.03
N VAL A 185 4.09 21.22 14.20
CA VAL A 185 2.62 21.22 14.29
C VAL A 185 2.04 19.85 13.95
N LEU A 186 2.52 19.21 12.89
CA LEU A 186 2.05 17.88 12.48
C LEU A 186 2.32 16.82 13.57
N THR A 187 3.53 16.82 14.12
CA THR A 187 3.96 15.82 15.11
C THR A 187 3.27 16.02 16.46
N SER A 188 2.92 17.25 16.83
CA SER A 188 2.14 17.54 18.04
C SER A 188 0.64 17.28 17.88
N THR A 189 0.11 17.26 16.66
CA THR A 189 -1.32 17.09 16.37
C THR A 189 -1.71 15.64 16.06
N LEU A 190 -0.80 14.87 15.47
CA LEU A 190 -1.02 13.48 15.08
C LEU A 190 -0.55 12.51 16.16
N ARG A 191 -1.00 11.26 16.07
CA ARG A 191 -0.62 10.22 17.03
C ARG A 191 0.75 9.67 16.67
N GLU A 192 1.45 9.10 17.64
CA GLU A 192 2.74 8.42 17.40
C GLU A 192 2.63 7.22 16.44
N ALA A 193 1.44 6.63 16.32
CA ALA A 193 1.17 5.55 15.36
C ALA A 193 1.05 6.05 13.91
N ASP A 194 0.77 7.34 13.72
CA ASP A 194 0.68 7.95 12.40
C ASP A 194 2.09 8.25 11.88
N THR A 195 2.32 8.05 10.59
CA THR A 195 3.64 8.33 9.98
C THR A 195 3.59 9.66 9.25
N ILE A 196 4.55 10.53 9.55
CA ILE A 196 4.75 11.82 8.88
C ILE A 196 6.06 11.77 8.11
N ALA A 197 6.05 12.20 6.86
CA ALA A 197 7.24 12.28 6.04
C ALA A 197 7.30 13.58 5.24
N ILE A 198 8.50 14.09 5.02
CA ILE A 198 8.75 15.19 4.08
C ILE A 198 9.03 14.63 2.69
N LEU A 199 8.34 15.17 1.70
CA LEU A 199 8.52 14.86 0.29
C LEU A 199 9.62 15.72 -0.31
N ASN A 200 10.27 15.24 -1.36
CA ASN A 200 11.30 15.97 -2.11
C ASN A 200 10.75 17.27 -2.75
N THR A 201 9.43 17.39 -2.87
CA THR A 201 8.73 18.60 -3.32
C THR A 201 8.57 19.67 -2.21
N GLY A 202 8.95 19.36 -0.98
CA GLY A 202 8.75 20.19 0.21
C GLY A 202 7.35 20.08 0.82
N ASN A 203 6.51 19.16 0.33
CA ASN A 203 5.19 18.87 0.90
C ASN A 203 5.32 17.77 1.96
N PHE A 204 4.34 17.65 2.85
CA PHE A 204 4.33 16.60 3.87
C PHE A 204 3.35 15.50 3.47
N ALA A 205 3.79 14.25 3.53
CA ALA A 205 2.94 13.08 3.43
C ALA A 205 2.62 12.56 4.84
N ILE A 206 1.35 12.20 5.04
CA ILE A 206 0.82 11.69 6.31
C ILE A 206 0.15 10.36 6.01
N LEU A 207 0.45 9.36 6.81
CA LEU A 207 -0.17 8.03 6.75
C LEU A 207 -0.83 7.74 8.08
N LEU A 208 -2.15 7.63 8.05
CA LEU A 208 -3.01 7.40 9.21
C LEU A 208 -3.38 5.91 9.25
N GLU A 209 -2.80 5.20 10.21
CA GLU A 209 -3.08 3.78 10.43
C GLU A 209 -4.41 3.60 11.17
N ASP A 210 -5.13 2.52 10.86
CA ASP A 210 -6.41 2.17 11.49
C ASP A 210 -7.45 3.30 11.47
N THR A 211 -7.36 4.17 10.46
CA THR A 211 -8.16 5.40 10.37
C THR A 211 -9.04 5.38 9.12
N PRO A 212 -10.38 5.34 9.26
CA PRO A 212 -11.30 5.43 8.13
C PRO A 212 -11.33 6.84 7.53
N GLU A 213 -11.90 6.97 6.33
CA GLU A 213 -12.01 8.22 5.58
C GLU A 213 -12.54 9.39 6.42
N ASN A 214 -13.66 9.19 7.13
CA ASN A 214 -14.24 10.23 7.99
C ASN A 214 -13.30 10.67 9.11
N GLY A 215 -12.50 9.75 9.66
CA GLY A 215 -11.49 10.05 10.67
C GLY A 215 -10.31 10.82 10.08
N ALA A 216 -9.88 10.45 8.88
CA ALA A 216 -8.81 11.12 8.16
C ALA A 216 -9.17 12.57 7.84
N ILE A 217 -10.40 12.83 7.37
CA ILE A 217 -10.91 14.19 7.11
C ILE A 217 -10.85 15.03 8.39
N TRP A 218 -11.31 14.48 9.53
CA TRP A 218 -11.26 15.19 10.80
C TRP A 218 -9.84 15.50 11.27
N SER A 219 -8.90 14.56 11.10
CA SER A 219 -7.49 14.77 11.45
C SER A 219 -6.85 15.86 10.59
N LEU A 220 -7.11 15.86 9.28
CA LEU A 220 -6.60 16.88 8.37
C LEU A 220 -7.24 18.25 8.63
N GLU A 221 -8.55 18.30 8.92
CA GLU A 221 -9.21 19.54 9.33
C GLU A 221 -8.69 20.09 10.66
N ARG A 222 -8.29 19.22 11.59
CA ARG A 222 -7.64 19.64 12.84
C ARG A 222 -6.26 20.26 12.59
N ILE A 223 -5.48 19.70 11.67
CA ILE A 223 -4.18 20.27 11.26
C ILE A 223 -4.36 21.61 10.54
N ARG A 224 -5.46 21.77 9.78
CA ARG A 224 -5.74 23.00 9.03
C ARG A 224 -6.06 24.20 9.93
N ARG A 225 -6.63 23.97 11.11
CA ARG A 225 -7.07 25.02 12.05
C ARG A 225 -5.92 25.53 12.90
#